data_AF-A0A1B6K3K5-F1
#
_entry.id   AF-A0A1B6K3K5-F1
#
_cell.length_a   1.000
_cell.length_b   1.000
_cell.length_c   1.000
_cell.angle_alpha   90.00
_cell.angle_beta   90.00
_cell.angle_gamma   90.00
#
_symmetry.space_group_name_H-M   'P 1'
#
loop_
_entity.id
_entity.type
_entity.pdbx_description
1 polymer ?
#
loop_
_entity_poly.entity_id
_entity_poly.type
_entity_poly.pdbx_seq_one_letter_code
_entity_poly.pdbx_strand_id
1 'polypeptide(L)'
;MLQPEDEWKEIQIRFVKEGLDFEALKPEDRLLHVWRWLVDAESNLKNSRRMLDKLHEQQNEEIEEMESYMGHIRDMAVKRADSLQFETVELRAQVDTVTKLLANTKLQPGSLDHQITQLLTEKSKLEEELDILKKLKVSTNSNGVNGDGEMLNEIIKVSSEKEVLRRQLTEMTDRVEVLEKATRQIELDNERLAFKESKHCCGPI
;
A
#
# COMPACT_ATOMS: atom_id res chain seq x y z
N MET A 1 -82.70 -10.01 -21.93
CA MET A 1 -83.61 -10.78 -22.79
C MET A 1 -83.59 -10.11 -24.15
N LEU A 2 -82.93 -10.69 -25.15
CA LEU A 2 -83.04 -10.18 -26.52
C LEU A 2 -84.49 -10.44 -26.98
N GLN A 3 -85.14 -9.42 -27.53
CA GLN A 3 -86.38 -9.64 -28.27
C GLN A 3 -86.08 -10.60 -29.43
N PRO A 4 -86.98 -11.51 -29.81
CA PRO A 4 -86.84 -12.22 -31.07
C PRO A 4 -86.85 -11.15 -32.16
N GLU A 5 -85.70 -10.90 -32.76
CA GLU A 5 -85.60 -10.10 -33.98
C GLU A 5 -86.55 -10.75 -34.99
N ASP A 6 -87.47 -9.96 -35.53
CA ASP A 6 -88.42 -10.45 -36.52
C ASP A 6 -87.67 -10.59 -37.84
N GLU A 7 -87.02 -11.75 -38.03
CA GLU A 7 -86.19 -12.10 -39.19
C GLU A 7 -86.92 -11.79 -40.51
N TRP A 8 -88.25 -11.91 -40.53
CA TRP A 8 -89.06 -11.58 -41.69
C TRP A 8 -89.13 -10.08 -41.98
N LYS A 9 -89.21 -9.24 -40.94
CA LYS A 9 -89.13 -7.78 -41.12
C LYS A 9 -87.74 -7.37 -41.62
N GLU A 10 -86.68 -8.03 -41.16
CA GLU A 10 -85.33 -7.74 -41.66
C GLU A 10 -85.15 -8.09 -43.13
N ILE A 11 -85.70 -9.24 -43.55
CA ILE A 11 -85.74 -9.62 -44.96
C ILE A 11 -86.49 -8.57 -45.77
N GLN A 12 -87.69 -8.14 -45.34
CA GLN A 12 -88.47 -7.09 -46.01
C GLN A 12 -87.70 -5.76 -46.10
N ILE A 13 -87.04 -5.33 -45.02
CA ILE A 13 -86.19 -4.14 -45.02
C ILE A 13 -85.05 -4.28 -46.04
N ARG A 14 -84.48 -5.47 -46.18
CA ARG A 14 -83.40 -5.73 -47.15
C ARG A 14 -83.89 -5.65 -48.60
N PHE A 15 -85.11 -6.12 -48.89
CA PHE A 15 -85.74 -5.91 -50.21
C PHE A 15 -85.86 -4.42 -50.52
N VAL A 16 -86.39 -3.63 -49.58
CA VAL A 16 -86.53 -2.18 -49.75
C VAL A 16 -85.16 -1.50 -49.93
N LYS A 17 -84.13 -1.93 -49.19
CA LYS A 17 -82.75 -1.41 -49.34
C LYS A 17 -82.17 -1.65 -50.73
N GLU A 18 -82.58 -2.70 -51.42
CA GLU A 18 -82.18 -2.99 -52.80
C GLU A 18 -83.10 -2.38 -53.86
N GLY A 19 -84.10 -1.61 -53.44
CA GLY A 19 -85.08 -0.99 -54.34
C GLY A 19 -86.11 -1.98 -54.90
N LEU A 20 -86.32 -3.11 -54.23
CA LEU A 20 -87.30 -4.14 -54.60
C LEU A 20 -88.59 -3.95 -53.79
N ASP A 21 -89.73 -3.93 -54.48
CA ASP A 21 -91.04 -3.91 -53.83
C ASP A 21 -91.42 -5.33 -53.40
N PHE A 22 -91.30 -5.57 -52.09
CA PHE A 22 -91.61 -6.87 -51.50
C PHE A 22 -93.04 -7.30 -51.77
N GLU A 23 -94.04 -6.41 -51.73
CA GLU A 23 -95.45 -6.82 -51.84
C GLU A 23 -95.88 -7.05 -53.30
N ALA A 24 -95.27 -6.33 -54.25
CA ALA A 24 -95.57 -6.47 -55.67
C ALA A 24 -94.94 -7.69 -56.35
N LEU A 25 -93.82 -8.21 -55.81
CA LEU A 25 -93.11 -9.36 -56.37
C LEU A 25 -93.88 -10.67 -56.15
N LYS A 26 -93.78 -11.60 -57.10
CA LYS A 26 -94.30 -12.96 -56.89
C LYS A 26 -93.45 -13.71 -55.85
N PRO A 27 -94.03 -14.67 -55.10
CA PRO A 27 -93.27 -15.45 -54.12
C PRO A 27 -92.02 -16.12 -54.67
N GLU A 28 -92.05 -16.60 -55.92
CA GLU A 28 -90.92 -17.26 -56.57
C GLU A 28 -89.75 -16.29 -56.80
N ASP A 29 -90.05 -15.05 -57.22
CA ASP A 29 -89.04 -14.02 -57.46
C ASP A 29 -88.41 -13.55 -56.14
N ARG A 30 -89.22 -13.42 -55.07
CA ARG A 30 -88.73 -13.13 -53.71
C ARG A 30 -87.76 -14.22 -53.25
N LEU A 31 -88.10 -15.48 -53.47
CA LEU A 31 -87.26 -16.62 -53.08
C LEU A 31 -85.90 -16.59 -53.80
N LEU A 32 -85.86 -16.22 -55.08
CA LEU A 32 -84.60 -16.07 -55.83
C LEU A 32 -83.67 -15.00 -55.23
N HIS A 33 -84.22 -13.85 -54.82
CA HIS A 33 -83.44 -12.80 -54.17
C HIS A 33 -82.89 -13.23 -52.82
N VAL A 34 -83.70 -13.89 -51.99
CA VAL A 34 -83.27 -14.44 -50.70
C VAL A 34 -82.19 -15.51 -50.91
N TRP A 35 -82.36 -16.40 -51.89
CA TRP A 35 -81.36 -17.42 -52.21
C TRP A 35 -80.04 -16.80 -52.64
N ARG A 36 -80.05 -15.78 -53.51
CA ARG A 36 -78.84 -15.04 -53.88
C ARG A 36 -78.14 -14.48 -52.64
N TRP A 37 -78.88 -13.84 -51.73
CA TRP A 37 -78.28 -13.30 -50.50
C TRP A 37 -77.70 -14.37 -49.59
N LEU A 38 -78.32 -15.54 -49.51
CA LEU A 38 -77.79 -16.66 -48.74
C LEU A 38 -76.48 -17.17 -49.34
N VAL A 39 -76.41 -17.30 -50.66
CA VAL A 39 -75.17 -17.69 -51.37
C VAL A 39 -74.07 -16.63 -51.17
N ASP A 40 -74.40 -15.35 -51.27
CA ASP A 40 -73.47 -14.25 -51.01
C ASP A 40 -72.97 -14.28 -49.55
N ALA A 41 -73.87 -14.48 -48.60
CA ALA A 41 -73.54 -14.58 -47.18
C ALA A 41 -72.64 -15.80 -46.91
N GLU A 42 -72.91 -16.95 -47.53
CA GLU A 42 -72.07 -18.15 -47.41
C GLU A 42 -70.66 -17.89 -47.97
N SER A 43 -70.56 -17.26 -49.14
CA SER A 43 -69.29 -16.87 -49.76
C SER A 43 -68.50 -15.91 -48.86
N ASN A 44 -69.17 -14.90 -48.32
CA ASN A 44 -68.58 -13.93 -47.40
C ASN A 44 -68.12 -14.56 -46.09
N LEU A 45 -68.90 -15.50 -45.53
CA LEU A 45 -68.53 -16.24 -44.33
C LEU A 45 -67.30 -17.11 -44.58
N LYS A 46 -67.24 -17.81 -45.72
CA LYS A 46 -66.06 -18.59 -46.13
C LYS A 46 -64.82 -17.72 -46.25
N ASN A 47 -64.95 -16.53 -46.85
CA ASN A 47 -63.84 -15.59 -46.98
C ASN A 47 -63.39 -15.02 -45.62
N SER A 48 -64.35 -14.65 -44.76
CA SER A 48 -64.08 -14.16 -43.41
C SER A 48 -63.37 -15.21 -42.57
N ARG A 49 -63.79 -16.49 -42.68
CA ARG A 49 -63.11 -17.60 -42.02
C ARG A 49 -61.68 -17.76 -42.48
N ARG A 50 -61.42 -17.73 -43.79
CA ARG A 50 -60.04 -17.78 -44.32
C ARG A 50 -59.17 -16.62 -43.83
N MET A 51 -59.75 -15.43 -43.71
CA MET A 51 -59.03 -14.27 -43.17
C MET A 51 -58.71 -14.45 -41.68
N LEU A 52 -59.65 -15.00 -40.91
CA LEU A 52 -59.44 -15.33 -39.50
C LEU A 52 -58.36 -16.41 -39.33
N ASP A 53 -58.37 -17.45 -40.16
CA ASP A 53 -57.32 -18.48 -40.16
C ASP A 53 -55.93 -17.87 -40.42
N LYS A 54 -55.82 -16.95 -41.39
CA LYS A 54 -54.57 -16.22 -41.67
C LYS A 54 -54.13 -15.33 -40.51
N LEU A 55 -55.06 -14.64 -39.85
CA LEU A 55 -54.74 -13.80 -38.70
C LEU A 55 -54.24 -14.64 -37.52
N HIS A 56 -54.80 -15.84 -37.31
CA HIS A 56 -54.30 -16.76 -36.30
C HIS A 56 -52.90 -17.29 -36.62
N GLU A 57 -52.62 -17.59 -37.90
CA GLU A 57 -51.28 -17.98 -38.34
C GLU A 57 -50.26 -16.86 -38.08
N GLN A 58 -50.58 -15.62 -38.49
CA GLN A 58 -49.75 -14.44 -38.23
C GLN A 58 -49.53 -14.20 -36.74
N GLN A 59 -50.58 -14.32 -35.93
CA GLN A 59 -50.47 -14.16 -34.48
C GLN A 59 -49.53 -15.21 -33.87
N ASN A 60 -49.61 -16.46 -34.34
CA ASN A 60 -48.72 -17.51 -33.86
C ASN A 60 -47.25 -17.23 -34.26
N GLU A 61 -47.01 -16.81 -35.50
CA GLU A 61 -45.67 -16.40 -35.96
C GLU A 61 -45.10 -15.25 -35.11
N GLU A 62 -45.90 -14.22 -34.82
CA GLU A 62 -45.50 -13.10 -33.97
C GLU A 62 -45.18 -13.55 -32.52
N ILE A 63 -45.94 -14.50 -31.97
CA ILE A 63 -45.68 -15.07 -30.65
C ILE A 63 -44.36 -15.84 -30.67
N GLU A 64 -44.12 -16.69 -31.67
CA GLU A 64 -42.88 -17.45 -31.80
C GLU A 64 -41.64 -16.53 -31.93
N GLU A 65 -41.75 -15.45 -32.72
CA GLU A 65 -40.70 -14.44 -32.84
C GLU A 65 -40.45 -13.74 -31.49
N MET A 66 -41.51 -13.32 -30.79
CA MET A 66 -41.39 -12.68 -29.48
C MET A 66 -40.76 -13.62 -28.46
N GLU A 67 -41.13 -14.90 -28.43
CA GLU A 67 -40.54 -15.92 -27.56
C GLU A 67 -39.04 -16.10 -27.86
N SER A 68 -38.65 -16.12 -29.13
CA SER A 68 -37.25 -16.16 -29.57
C SER A 68 -36.46 -14.94 -29.06
N TYR A 69 -37.00 -13.72 -29.24
CA TYR A 69 -36.38 -12.50 -28.74
C TYR A 69 -36.25 -12.49 -27.21
N MET A 70 -37.31 -12.90 -26.49
CA MET A 70 -37.27 -13.03 -25.03
C MET A 70 -36.23 -14.06 -24.57
N GLY A 71 -36.11 -15.18 -25.29
CA GLY A 71 -35.07 -16.17 -25.07
C GLY A 71 -33.68 -15.57 -25.19
N HIS A 72 -33.42 -14.82 -26.27
CA HIS A 72 -32.14 -14.16 -26.47
C HIS A 72 -31.80 -13.13 -25.39
N ILE A 73 -32.78 -12.33 -24.96
CA ILE A 73 -32.60 -11.37 -23.86
C ILE A 73 -32.27 -12.09 -22.56
N ARG A 74 -32.96 -13.20 -22.25
CA ARG A 74 -32.70 -14.00 -21.06
C ARG A 74 -31.28 -14.57 -21.09
N ASP A 75 -30.83 -15.09 -22.21
CA ASP A 75 -29.46 -15.60 -22.38
C ASP A 75 -28.41 -14.51 -22.17
N MET A 76 -28.62 -13.31 -22.72
CA MET A 76 -27.73 -12.17 -22.49
C MET A 76 -27.70 -11.76 -21.01
N ALA A 77 -28.86 -11.75 -20.35
CA ALA A 77 -28.95 -11.42 -18.93
C ALA A 77 -28.18 -12.43 -18.05
N VAL A 78 -28.31 -13.73 -18.35
CA VAL A 78 -27.56 -14.80 -17.66
C VAL A 78 -26.06 -14.62 -17.89
N LYS A 79 -25.61 -14.47 -19.14
CA LYS A 79 -24.18 -14.25 -19.45
C LYS A 79 -23.60 -13.05 -18.72
N ARG A 80 -24.37 -11.96 -18.63
CA ARG A 80 -23.96 -10.75 -17.89
C ARG A 80 -23.89 -10.99 -16.39
N ALA A 81 -24.85 -11.72 -15.82
CA ALA A 81 -24.84 -12.08 -14.41
C ALA A 81 -23.63 -12.96 -14.07
N ASP A 82 -23.34 -13.98 -14.89
CA ASP A 82 -22.17 -14.85 -14.73
C ASP A 82 -20.86 -14.06 -14.81
N SER A 83 -20.75 -13.14 -15.77
CA SER A 83 -19.56 -12.28 -15.94
C SER A 83 -19.34 -11.39 -14.71
N LEU A 84 -20.40 -10.76 -14.19
CA LEU A 84 -20.33 -9.94 -12.98
C LEU A 84 -20.01 -10.77 -11.74
N GLN A 85 -20.53 -11.98 -11.64
CA GLN A 85 -20.22 -12.90 -10.55
C GLN A 85 -18.73 -13.28 -10.57
N PHE A 86 -18.20 -13.61 -11.76
CA PHE A 86 -16.78 -13.90 -11.94
C PHE A 86 -15.91 -12.71 -11.53
N GLU A 87 -16.20 -11.51 -12.04
CA GLU A 87 -15.48 -10.27 -11.70
C GLU A 87 -15.55 -9.98 -10.19
N THR A 88 -16.70 -10.19 -9.55
CA THR A 88 -16.86 -10.00 -8.10
C THR A 88 -15.99 -10.96 -7.30
N VAL A 89 -15.88 -12.22 -7.73
CA VAL A 89 -15.00 -13.21 -7.09
C VAL A 89 -13.53 -12.82 -7.26
N GLU A 90 -13.15 -12.39 -8.46
CA GLU A 90 -11.78 -11.95 -8.76
C GLU A 90 -11.39 -10.71 -7.95
N LEU A 91 -12.24 -9.68 -7.94
CA LEU A 91 -12.04 -8.47 -7.13
C LEU A 91 -11.95 -8.81 -5.65
N ARG A 92 -12.78 -9.72 -5.13
CA ARG A 92 -12.69 -10.16 -3.73
C ARG A 92 -11.35 -10.83 -3.44
N ALA A 93 -10.86 -11.68 -4.34
CA ALA A 93 -9.55 -12.33 -4.20
C ALA A 93 -8.39 -11.32 -4.26
N GLN A 94 -8.50 -10.28 -5.11
CA GLN A 94 -7.53 -9.19 -5.16
C GLN A 94 -7.55 -8.35 -3.86
N VAL A 95 -8.74 -8.01 -3.35
CA VAL A 95 -8.90 -7.32 -2.07
C VAL A 95 -8.30 -8.13 -0.92
N ASP A 96 -8.55 -9.45 -0.87
CA ASP A 96 -7.97 -10.33 0.15
C ASP A 96 -6.44 -10.37 0.04
N THR A 97 -5.91 -10.42 -1.19
CA THR A 97 -4.46 -10.37 -1.45
C THR A 97 -3.87 -9.06 -0.97
N VAL A 98 -4.45 -7.92 -1.34
CA VAL A 98 -4.00 -6.60 -0.89
C VAL A 98 -4.10 -6.46 0.62
N THR A 99 -5.17 -6.95 1.24
CA THR A 99 -5.34 -6.93 2.70
C THR A 99 -4.27 -7.76 3.40
N LYS A 100 -3.95 -8.96 2.89
CA LYS A 100 -2.85 -9.79 3.39
C LYS A 100 -1.50 -9.11 3.20
N LEU A 101 -1.24 -8.51 2.04
CA LEU A 101 -0.02 -7.75 1.81
C LEU A 101 0.09 -6.57 2.76
N LEU A 102 -1.00 -5.84 3.01
CA LEU A 102 -1.06 -4.73 3.95
C LEU A 102 -0.83 -5.18 5.40
N ALA A 103 -1.36 -6.32 5.79
CA ALA A 103 -1.11 -6.92 7.11
C ALA A 103 0.34 -7.44 7.26
N ASN A 104 0.92 -7.97 6.18
CA ASN A 104 2.29 -8.49 6.14
C ASN A 104 3.34 -7.39 6.06
N THR A 105 3.02 -6.28 5.37
CA THR A 105 3.75 -5.04 5.56
C THR A 105 3.49 -4.62 6.99
N LYS A 106 4.43 -4.89 7.89
CA LYS A 106 4.47 -4.35 9.26
C LYS A 106 4.65 -2.82 9.27
N LEU A 107 3.96 -2.10 8.39
CA LEU A 107 3.54 -0.73 8.64
C LEU A 107 2.48 -0.82 9.73
N GLN A 108 2.89 -1.15 10.96
CA GLN A 108 2.05 -0.84 12.09
C GLN A 108 1.79 0.66 12.01
N PRO A 109 0.52 1.10 11.92
CA PRO A 109 0.21 2.51 12.06
C PRO A 109 0.75 2.91 13.43
N GLY A 110 1.79 3.74 13.44
CA GLY A 110 2.52 4.08 14.66
C GLY A 110 3.93 3.52 14.80
N SER A 111 4.42 2.52 14.03
CA SER A 111 5.83 2.08 14.17
C SER A 111 6.81 3.11 13.62
N LEU A 112 6.47 3.70 12.47
CA LEU A 112 7.23 4.81 11.90
C LEU A 112 7.04 6.07 12.73
N ASP A 113 5.81 6.40 13.14
CA ASP A 113 5.57 7.55 14.02
C ASP A 113 6.28 7.40 15.37
N HIS A 114 6.33 6.19 15.94
CA HIS A 114 7.05 5.91 17.18
C HIS A 114 8.56 6.07 17.00
N GLN A 115 9.13 5.54 15.91
CA GLN A 115 10.55 5.77 15.58
C GLN A 115 10.85 7.26 15.35
N ILE A 116 9.97 7.98 14.64
CA ILE A 116 10.11 9.43 14.41
C ILE A 116 10.03 10.18 15.75
N THR A 117 9.08 9.85 16.60
CA THR A 117 8.91 10.47 17.92
C THR A 117 10.12 10.21 18.81
N GLN A 118 10.65 8.97 18.78
CA GLN A 118 11.84 8.58 19.53
C GLN A 118 13.08 9.34 19.05
N LEU A 119 13.30 9.42 17.74
CA LEU A 119 14.38 10.21 17.13
C LEU A 119 14.24 11.72 17.44
N LEU A 120 13.03 12.27 17.45
CA LEU A 120 12.78 13.65 17.84
C LEU A 120 13.12 13.90 19.31
N THR A 121 12.78 12.96 20.21
CA THR A 121 13.15 13.08 21.63
C THR A 121 14.65 12.95 21.86
N GLU A 122 15.34 12.05 21.15
CA GLU A 122 16.81 11.94 21.21
C GLU A 122 17.48 13.19 20.68
N LYS A 123 17.01 13.72 19.55
CA LYS A 123 17.48 14.99 18.99
C LYS A 123 17.35 16.13 20.00
N SER A 124 16.19 16.26 20.65
CA SER A 124 15.97 17.32 21.65
C SER A 124 16.91 17.20 22.85
N LYS A 125 17.17 15.97 23.33
CA LYS A 125 18.13 15.73 24.41
C LYS A 125 19.56 16.10 24.01
N LEU A 126 19.98 15.70 22.81
CA LEU A 126 21.30 16.05 22.28
C LEU A 126 21.47 17.54 22.05
N GLU A 127 20.41 18.25 21.64
CA GLU A 127 20.41 19.71 21.54
C GLU A 127 20.56 20.37 22.92
N GLU A 128 19.91 19.85 23.96
CA GLU A 128 20.06 20.31 25.34
C GLU A 128 21.47 20.04 25.89
N GLU A 129 22.02 18.85 25.66
CA GLU A 129 23.42 18.52 26.00
C GLU A 129 24.42 19.43 25.26
N LEU A 130 24.17 19.72 23.98
CA LEU A 130 24.99 20.66 23.22
C LEU A 130 24.89 22.09 23.76
N ASP A 131 23.72 22.53 24.21
CA ASP A 131 23.55 23.84 24.83
C ASP A 131 24.26 23.91 26.18
N ILE A 132 24.20 22.86 26.99
CA ILE A 132 24.97 22.72 28.23
C ILE A 132 26.47 22.77 27.93
N LEU A 133 26.96 22.01 26.95
CA LEU A 133 28.37 22.02 26.55
C LEU A 133 28.81 23.37 25.98
N LYS A 134 27.95 24.06 25.22
CA LYS A 134 28.20 25.43 24.76
C LYS A 134 28.25 26.40 25.93
N LYS A 135 27.33 26.31 26.90
CA LYS A 135 27.32 27.14 28.11
C LYS A 135 28.53 26.86 29.00
N LEU A 136 28.95 25.61 29.13
CA LEU A 136 30.20 25.23 29.79
C LEU A 136 31.40 25.81 29.05
N LYS A 137 31.48 25.67 27.72
CA LYS A 137 32.54 26.26 26.90
C LYS A 137 32.53 27.79 26.96
N VAL A 138 31.37 28.44 27.04
CA VAL A 138 31.22 29.90 27.18
C VAL A 138 31.56 30.35 28.60
N SER A 139 31.20 29.58 29.62
CA SER A 139 31.59 29.81 31.02
C SER A 139 33.09 29.61 31.23
N THR A 140 33.71 28.69 30.49
CA THR A 140 35.17 28.56 30.41
C THR A 140 35.76 29.72 29.62
N ASN A 141 35.16 30.16 28.52
CA ASN A 141 35.64 31.27 27.71
C ASN A 141 35.43 32.66 28.35
N SER A 142 34.55 32.82 29.36
CA SER A 142 34.49 34.05 30.15
C SER A 142 35.68 34.22 31.12
N ASN A 143 36.52 33.19 31.28
CA ASN A 143 37.79 33.24 32.02
C ASN A 143 38.98 32.62 31.24
N GLY A 144 38.84 32.32 29.95
CA GLY A 144 39.63 31.26 29.30
C GLY A 144 40.27 31.61 27.97
N VAL A 145 40.83 32.82 27.80
CA VAL A 145 41.76 33.11 26.69
C VAL A 145 43.23 32.85 27.10
N ASN A 146 43.50 32.56 28.38
CA ASN A 146 44.88 32.40 28.90
C ASN A 146 45.31 30.95 29.22
N GLY A 147 44.39 29.98 29.25
CA GLY A 147 44.67 28.62 29.76
C GLY A 147 45.65 27.81 28.93
N ASP A 148 45.57 27.88 27.59
CA ASP A 148 46.45 27.10 26.72
C ASP A 148 47.88 27.66 26.69
N GLY A 149 48.04 28.98 26.83
CA GLY A 149 49.34 29.64 26.91
C GLY A 149 50.06 29.40 28.24
N GLU A 150 49.31 29.40 29.35
CA GLU A 150 49.86 29.08 30.68
C GLU A 150 50.26 27.61 30.78
N MET A 151 49.41 26.69 30.27
CA MET A 151 49.74 25.26 30.25
C MET A 151 50.97 24.96 29.39
N LEU A 152 51.10 25.61 28.22
CA LEU A 152 52.29 25.46 27.39
C LEU A 152 53.55 26.00 28.08
N ASN A 153 53.46 27.15 28.76
CA ASN A 153 54.57 27.70 29.54
C ASN A 153 54.97 26.79 30.70
N GLU A 154 54.01 26.17 31.37
CA GLU A 154 54.26 25.24 32.47
C GLU A 154 54.90 23.94 31.98
N ILE A 155 54.48 23.42 30.81
CA ILE A 155 55.12 22.29 30.13
C ILE A 155 56.56 22.62 29.74
N ILE A 156 56.82 23.81 29.20
CA ILE A 156 58.17 24.27 28.82
C ILE A 156 59.04 24.38 30.07
N LYS A 157 58.53 24.98 31.16
CA LYS A 157 59.24 25.14 32.42
C LYS A 157 59.61 23.78 33.03
N VAL A 158 58.64 22.89 33.20
CA VAL A 158 58.87 21.54 33.74
C VAL A 158 59.84 20.74 32.87
N SER A 159 59.75 20.88 31.54
CA SER A 159 60.68 20.21 30.62
C SER A 159 62.11 20.73 30.76
N SER A 160 62.28 22.04 30.97
CA SER A 160 63.61 22.65 31.18
C SER A 160 64.22 22.25 32.54
N GLU A 161 63.42 22.21 33.61
CA GLU A 161 63.85 21.79 34.94
C GLU A 161 64.24 20.31 34.97
N LYS A 162 63.45 19.46 34.29
CA LYS A 162 63.75 18.03 34.13
C LYS A 162 65.09 17.79 33.43
N GLU A 163 65.41 18.57 32.40
CA GLU A 163 66.68 18.44 31.68
C GLU A 163 67.88 18.90 32.52
N VAL A 164 67.73 19.96 33.32
CA VAL A 164 68.78 20.41 34.26
C VAL A 164 69.05 19.35 35.33
N LEU A 165 68.01 18.79 35.94
CA LEU A 165 68.14 17.72 36.91
C LEU A 165 68.80 16.47 36.31
N ARG A 166 68.48 16.15 35.05
CA ARG A 166 69.11 15.03 34.34
C ARG A 166 70.62 15.22 34.17
N ARG A 167 71.06 16.44 33.84
CA ARG A 167 72.50 16.76 33.73
C ARG A 167 73.21 16.67 35.06
N GLN A 168 72.62 17.23 36.12
CA GLN A 168 73.17 17.15 37.48
C GLN A 168 73.28 15.70 37.98
N LEU A 169 72.28 14.87 37.68
CA LEU A 169 72.33 13.45 38.02
C LEU A 169 73.50 12.76 37.33
N THR A 170 73.71 13.04 36.04
CA THR A 170 74.81 12.46 35.24
C THR A 170 76.17 12.89 35.79
N GLU A 171 76.35 14.17 36.09
CA GLU A 171 77.59 14.70 36.69
C GLU A 171 77.87 14.08 38.07
N MET A 172 76.84 13.92 38.91
CA MET A 172 76.98 13.29 40.21
C MET A 172 77.33 11.80 40.10
N THR A 173 76.76 11.09 39.13
CA THR A 173 77.11 9.71 38.82
C THR A 173 78.58 9.59 38.41
N ASP A 174 79.05 10.43 37.49
CA ASP A 174 80.46 10.41 37.06
C ASP A 174 81.41 10.71 38.24
N ARG A 175 81.03 11.66 39.10
CA ARG A 175 81.81 12.02 40.29
C ARG A 175 81.88 10.88 41.30
N VAL A 176 80.78 10.16 41.52
CA VAL A 176 80.76 8.95 42.35
C VAL A 176 81.66 7.88 41.74
N GLU A 177 81.61 7.65 40.44
CA GLU A 177 82.46 6.65 39.77
C GLU A 177 83.96 6.95 39.95
N VAL A 178 84.36 8.22 39.85
CA VAL A 178 85.74 8.65 40.09
C VAL A 178 86.14 8.45 41.55
N LEU A 179 85.27 8.81 42.50
CA LEU A 179 85.52 8.60 43.92
C LEU A 179 85.63 7.12 44.27
N GLU A 180 84.79 6.26 43.69
CA GLU A 180 84.89 4.80 43.89
C GLU A 180 86.19 4.22 43.34
N LYS A 181 86.66 4.71 42.18
CA LYS A 181 87.98 4.32 41.62
C LYS A 181 89.12 4.78 42.53
N ALA A 182 89.04 6.00 43.06
CA ALA A 182 90.03 6.53 43.99
C ALA A 182 90.03 5.76 45.32
N THR A 183 88.87 5.43 45.88
CA THR A 183 88.72 4.61 47.08
C THR A 183 89.32 3.22 46.88
N ARG A 184 88.99 2.54 45.77
CA ARG A 184 89.60 1.24 45.43
C ARG A 184 91.12 1.32 45.27
N GLN A 185 91.63 2.41 44.71
CA GLN A 185 93.08 2.61 44.58
C GLN A 185 93.74 2.80 45.96
N ILE A 186 93.12 3.55 46.87
CA ILE A 186 93.58 3.71 48.26
C ILE A 186 93.55 2.37 49.01
N GLU A 187 92.50 1.56 48.83
CA GLU A 187 92.42 0.22 49.41
C GLU A 187 93.60 -0.66 48.95
N LEU A 188 93.87 -0.70 47.64
CA LEU A 188 95.01 -1.44 47.08
C LEU A 188 96.37 -0.92 47.57
N ASP A 189 96.53 0.41 47.70
CA ASP A 189 97.76 1.02 48.19
C ASP A 189 97.96 0.75 49.69
N ASN A 190 96.88 0.75 50.48
CA ASN A 190 96.91 0.35 51.89
C ASN A 190 97.25 -1.13 52.07
N GLU A 191 96.69 -2.03 51.24
CA GLU A 191 97.07 -3.46 51.23
C GLU A 191 98.56 -3.65 50.89
N ARG A 192 99.08 -2.90 49.90
CA ARG A 192 100.51 -2.92 49.54
C ARG A 192 101.40 -2.37 50.66
N LEU A 193 100.98 -1.31 51.34
CA LEU A 193 101.69 -0.74 52.49
C LEU A 193 101.69 -1.73 53.66
N ALA A 194 100.54 -2.31 54.00
CA ALA A 194 100.42 -3.35 55.02
C ALA A 194 101.31 -4.57 54.71
N PHE A 195 101.43 -4.97 53.44
CA PHE A 195 102.35 -6.02 53.01
C PHE A 195 103.84 -5.63 53.17
N LYS A 196 104.20 -4.36 52.92
CA LYS A 196 105.57 -3.85 53.13
C LYS A 196 105.93 -3.73 54.61
N GLU A 197 104.98 -3.28 55.44
CA GLU A 197 105.09 -3.26 56.91
C GLU A 197 105.26 -4.68 57.46
N SER A 198 104.48 -5.66 56.96
CA SER A 198 104.63 -7.08 57.25
C SER A 198 106.03 -7.62 56.89
N LYS A 199 106.63 -7.19 55.77
CA LYS A 199 108.00 -7.56 55.38
C LYS A 199 109.08 -6.88 56.22
N HIS A 200 108.85 -5.67 56.73
CA HIS A 200 109.80 -5.00 57.65
C HIS A 200 109.76 -5.60 59.07
N CYS A 201 108.60 -6.07 59.53
CA CYS A 201 108.47 -6.80 60.80
C CYS A 201 109.02 -8.24 60.75
N CYS A 202 109.23 -8.79 59.55
CA CYS A 202 109.87 -10.10 59.32
C CYS A 202 111.18 -9.97 58.53
N GLY A 203 112.00 -8.96 58.86
CA GLY A 203 113.43 -8.99 58.57
C GLY A 203 114.14 -9.94 59.55
N PRO A 204 115.20 -10.64 59.11
CA PRO A 204 115.84 -11.73 59.85
C PRO A 204 116.52 -11.24 61.13
N ILE A 205 116.18 -11.89 62.25
CA ILE A 205 117.16 -12.25 63.29
C ILE A 205 117.35 -13.76 63.15
#